data_AF-A0A919RJN2-F1
#
_entry.id   AF-A0A919RJN2-F1
#
_cell.length_a   1.000
_cell.length_b   1.000
_cell.length_c   1.000
_cell.angle_alpha   90.00
_cell.angle_beta   90.00
_cell.angle_gamma   90.00
#
_symmetry.space_group_name_H-M   'P 1'
#
loop_
_entity.id
_entity.type
_entity.pdbx_description
1 polymer ?
#
loop_
_entity_poly.entity_id
_entity_poly.type
_entity_poly.pdbx_seq_one_letter_code
_entity_poly.pdbx_strand_id
1 'polypeptide(L)'
;MTAEEFIRRLTALASAVEREKIQRYFKGGVSGAIGVRMREVTDLAKEFVGLPRAELNTLLDSPIREAKVGALSVMNTEARLKRTSEERRKELYDLYLSRMDVIDNWDLVDLAAPWVVGRYLEDKPRDVLDVLARSANPWERRTAVYASLYFTRIGDTDDIYRLAELLIADPHDLVQKAVGAVLREAGRKDRPRLLAFLDRHAAAMPRTMLSYAIEHLTADEKATYRAKRR
;
A
#
# COMPACT_ATOMS: atom_id res chain seq x y z
N MET A 1 -14.09 14.93 -17.91
CA MET A 1 -13.06 13.86 -17.94
C MET A 1 -13.79 12.57 -17.59
N THR A 2 -13.64 11.52 -18.40
CA THR A 2 -14.40 10.26 -18.24
C THR A 2 -13.45 9.07 -18.16
N ALA A 3 -13.94 7.97 -17.60
CA ALA A 3 -13.25 6.68 -17.56
C ALA A 3 -13.01 6.14 -18.97
N GLU A 4 -13.97 6.33 -19.88
CA GLU A 4 -13.84 5.95 -21.29
C GLU A 4 -12.63 6.64 -21.94
N GLU A 5 -12.50 7.96 -21.75
CA GLU A 5 -11.37 8.72 -22.29
C GLU A 5 -10.04 8.30 -21.66
N PHE A 6 -10.04 8.00 -20.35
CA PHE A 6 -8.85 7.46 -19.67
C PHE A 6 -8.45 6.11 -20.29
N ILE A 7 -9.39 5.17 -20.42
CA ILE A 7 -9.14 3.83 -20.98
C ILE A 7 -8.64 3.94 -22.42
N ARG A 8 -9.26 4.78 -23.24
CA ARG A 8 -8.84 5.00 -24.63
C ARG A 8 -7.38 5.46 -24.71
N ARG A 9 -7.00 6.46 -23.91
CA ARG A 9 -5.62 6.97 -23.86
C ARG A 9 -4.65 5.94 -23.27
N LEU A 10 -5.08 5.19 -22.26
CA LEU A 10 -4.30 4.12 -21.65
C LEU A 10 -4.01 2.99 -22.66
N THR A 11 -5.02 2.54 -23.41
CA THR A 11 -4.87 1.48 -24.41
C THR A 11 -3.94 1.88 -25.55
N ALA A 12 -3.90 3.17 -25.91
CA ALA A 12 -2.95 3.67 -26.91
C ALA A 12 -1.47 3.53 -26.49
N LEU A 13 -1.19 3.34 -25.19
CA LEU A 13 0.15 3.13 -24.64
C LEU A 13 0.50 1.64 -24.48
N ALA A 14 -0.41 0.73 -24.83
CA ALA A 14 -0.24 -0.70 -24.61
C ALA A 14 0.90 -1.30 -25.44
N SER A 15 1.67 -2.21 -24.83
CA SER A 15 2.79 -2.89 -25.47
C SER A 15 2.83 -4.38 -25.12
N ALA A 16 2.87 -5.24 -26.14
CA ALA A 16 2.99 -6.70 -25.93
C ALA A 16 4.28 -7.06 -25.16
N VAL A 17 5.39 -6.37 -25.45
CA VAL A 17 6.68 -6.58 -24.78
C VAL A 17 6.59 -6.23 -23.30
N GLU A 18 5.95 -5.11 -22.96
CA GLU A 18 5.78 -4.71 -21.57
C GLU A 18 4.75 -5.59 -20.86
N ARG A 19 3.71 -6.07 -21.55
CA ARG A 19 2.73 -7.03 -21.02
C ARG A 19 3.43 -8.32 -20.56
N GLU A 20 4.34 -8.87 -21.36
CA GLU A 20 5.11 -10.07 -20.98
C GLU A 20 6.03 -9.81 -19.78
N LYS A 21 6.60 -8.62 -19.65
CA LYS A 21 7.41 -8.24 -18.48
C LYS A 21 6.54 -8.15 -17.23
N ILE A 22 5.35 -7.54 -17.32
CA ILE A 22 4.40 -7.44 -16.21
C ILE A 22 3.96 -8.84 -15.76
N GLN A 23 3.60 -9.71 -16.70
CA GLN A 23 3.20 -11.10 -16.37
C GLN A 23 4.30 -11.87 -15.65
N ARG A 24 5.57 -11.72 -16.05
CA ARG A 24 6.71 -12.36 -15.37
C ARG A 24 7.01 -11.76 -14.00
N TYR A 25 6.76 -10.46 -13.83
CA TYR A 25 7.02 -9.75 -12.58
C TYR A 25 6.11 -10.23 -11.44
N PHE A 26 4.82 -10.43 -11.73
CA PHE A 26 3.87 -11.00 -10.78
C PHE A 26 3.96 -12.53 -10.79
N LYS A 27 4.72 -13.10 -9.85
CA LYS A 27 5.01 -14.55 -9.77
C LYS A 27 3.79 -15.49 -9.71
N GLY A 28 2.58 -14.98 -9.44
CA GLY A 28 1.31 -15.71 -9.49
C GLY A 28 0.47 -15.43 -10.75
N GLY A 29 1.05 -14.73 -11.73
CA GLY A 29 0.33 -14.14 -12.85
C GLY A 29 -0.42 -12.86 -12.43
N VAL A 30 -0.87 -12.11 -13.43
CA VAL A 30 -1.82 -11.03 -13.23
C VAL A 30 -2.79 -10.99 -14.41
N SER A 31 -4.09 -10.97 -14.12
CA SER A 31 -5.14 -10.91 -15.14
C SER A 31 -5.29 -9.49 -15.67
N GLY A 32 -5.70 -9.36 -16.93
CA GLY A 32 -6.10 -8.06 -17.50
C GLY A 32 -4.96 -7.08 -17.79
N ALA A 33 -3.70 -7.49 -17.68
CA ALA A 33 -2.57 -6.63 -18.04
C ALA A 33 -2.53 -6.39 -19.55
N ILE A 34 -2.52 -5.11 -19.95
CA ILE A 34 -2.42 -4.69 -21.36
C ILE A 34 -1.01 -4.23 -21.75
N GLY A 35 -0.10 -4.09 -20.79
CA GLY A 35 1.30 -3.79 -21.06
C GLY A 35 1.62 -2.30 -21.08
N VAL A 36 1.06 -1.52 -20.15
CA VAL A 36 1.43 -0.11 -19.97
C VAL A 36 2.37 0.00 -18.76
N ARG A 37 3.46 0.76 -18.88
CA ARG A 37 4.41 0.88 -17.76
C ARG A 37 3.78 1.69 -16.63
N MET A 38 4.09 1.32 -15.38
CA MET A 38 3.59 2.02 -14.20
C MET A 38 3.79 3.55 -14.28
N ARG A 39 4.95 4.01 -14.78
CA ARG A 39 5.23 5.44 -14.97
C ARG A 39 4.21 6.10 -15.89
N GLU A 40 3.93 5.49 -17.04
CA GLU A 40 2.97 5.99 -18.03
C GLU A 40 1.55 6.05 -17.47
N VAL A 41 1.13 5.02 -16.70
CA VAL A 41 -0.15 5.04 -16.00
C VAL A 41 -0.21 6.19 -14.98
N THR A 42 0.83 6.37 -14.17
CA THR A 42 0.86 7.43 -13.16
C THR A 42 0.97 8.83 -13.75
N ASP A 43 1.62 8.99 -14.90
CA ASP A 43 1.71 10.27 -15.59
C ASP A 43 0.36 10.64 -16.22
N LEU A 44 -0.30 9.67 -16.87
CA LEU A 44 -1.67 9.84 -17.36
C LEU A 44 -2.63 10.18 -16.21
N ALA A 45 -2.53 9.49 -15.07
CA ALA A 45 -3.38 9.75 -13.92
C ALA A 45 -3.31 11.19 -13.37
N LYS A 46 -2.17 11.88 -13.50
CA LYS A 46 -2.04 13.28 -13.07
C LYS A 46 -2.89 14.23 -13.92
N GLU A 47 -3.04 13.93 -15.21
CA GLU A 47 -3.92 14.66 -16.11
C GLU A 47 -5.39 14.41 -15.80
N PHE A 48 -5.69 13.28 -15.12
CA PHE A 48 -7.04 12.84 -14.79
C PHE A 48 -7.51 13.22 -13.37
N VAL A 49 -6.78 14.10 -12.68
CA VAL A 49 -7.18 14.68 -11.39
C VAL A 49 -8.52 15.41 -11.51
N GLY A 50 -9.45 15.09 -10.63
CA GLY A 50 -10.82 15.59 -10.60
C GLY A 50 -11.85 14.64 -11.23
N LEU A 51 -11.46 13.41 -11.56
CA LEU A 51 -12.42 12.41 -12.06
C LEU A 51 -13.55 12.18 -11.03
N PRO A 52 -14.83 12.28 -11.43
CA PRO A 52 -15.95 12.00 -10.54
C PRO A 52 -15.85 10.59 -9.93
N ARG A 53 -16.40 10.39 -8.73
CA ARG A 53 -16.42 9.07 -8.07
C ARG A 53 -17.04 7.97 -8.94
N ALA A 54 -18.07 8.29 -9.71
CA ALA A 54 -18.68 7.34 -10.64
C ALA A 54 -17.67 6.85 -11.70
N GLU A 55 -16.87 7.75 -12.27
CA GLU A 55 -15.85 7.40 -13.25
C GLU A 55 -14.68 6.63 -12.63
N LEU A 56 -14.27 6.97 -11.41
CA LEU A 56 -13.29 6.20 -10.66
C LEU A 56 -13.78 4.76 -10.41
N ASN A 57 -15.05 4.59 -10.06
CA ASN A 57 -15.68 3.27 -9.93
C ASN A 57 -15.63 2.51 -11.26
N THR A 58 -16.02 3.14 -12.38
CA THR A 58 -15.95 2.53 -13.71
C THR A 58 -14.53 2.03 -14.05
N LEU A 59 -13.49 2.78 -13.68
CA LEU A 59 -12.10 2.34 -13.87
C LEU A 59 -11.72 1.17 -12.95
N LEU A 60 -12.20 1.16 -11.70
CA LEU A 60 -11.96 0.08 -10.74
C LEU A 60 -12.69 -1.23 -11.12
N ASP A 61 -13.85 -1.11 -11.77
CA ASP A 61 -14.63 -2.24 -12.32
C ASP A 61 -14.06 -2.78 -13.64
N SER A 62 -13.10 -2.06 -14.25
CA SER A 62 -12.51 -2.47 -15.52
C SER A 62 -11.80 -3.83 -15.40
N PRO A 63 -11.94 -4.72 -16.40
CA PRO A 63 -11.12 -5.92 -16.48
C PRO A 63 -9.65 -5.60 -16.79
N ILE A 64 -9.34 -4.36 -17.19
CA ILE A 64 -7.99 -3.91 -17.48
C ILE A 64 -7.29 -3.55 -16.17
N ARG A 65 -6.21 -4.27 -15.87
CA ARG A 65 -5.41 -4.06 -14.65
C ARG A 65 -4.91 -2.62 -14.55
N GLU A 66 -4.35 -2.11 -15.63
CA GLU A 66 -3.79 -0.75 -15.66
C GLU A 66 -4.86 0.35 -15.55
N ALA A 67 -6.14 0.05 -15.84
CA ALA A 67 -7.24 0.97 -15.57
C ALA A 67 -7.50 1.08 -14.06
N LYS A 68 -7.49 -0.04 -13.32
CA LYS A 68 -7.57 -0.05 -11.85
C LYS A 68 -6.39 0.71 -11.22
N VAL A 69 -5.17 0.45 -11.69
CA VAL A 69 -3.96 1.20 -11.29
C VAL A 69 -4.14 2.68 -11.58
N GLY A 70 -4.72 3.03 -12.74
CA GLY A 70 -5.06 4.39 -13.13
C GLY A 70 -5.98 5.07 -12.13
N ALA A 71 -7.10 4.43 -11.78
CA ALA A 71 -8.06 4.94 -10.81
C ALA A 71 -7.38 5.22 -9.46
N LEU A 72 -6.66 4.24 -8.91
CA LEU A 72 -5.93 4.39 -7.65
C LEU A 72 -4.82 5.44 -7.73
N SER A 73 -4.18 5.60 -8.89
CA SER A 73 -3.18 6.65 -9.14
C SER A 73 -3.81 8.04 -9.15
N VAL A 74 -5.00 8.21 -9.73
CA VAL A 74 -5.78 9.45 -9.69
C VAL A 74 -6.14 9.78 -8.24
N MET A 75 -6.71 8.82 -7.51
CA MET A 75 -7.08 8.98 -6.10
C MET A 75 -5.85 9.35 -5.24
N ASN A 76 -4.74 8.65 -5.40
CA ASN A 76 -3.47 8.93 -4.72
C ASN A 76 -2.94 10.34 -5.05
N THR A 77 -2.96 10.72 -6.33
CA THR A 77 -2.50 12.05 -6.76
C THR A 77 -3.36 13.14 -6.16
N GLU A 78 -4.68 12.99 -6.21
CA GLU A 78 -5.63 13.93 -5.61
C GLU A 78 -5.46 14.04 -4.10
N ALA A 79 -5.37 12.92 -3.40
CA ALA A 79 -5.21 12.91 -1.95
C ALA A 79 -3.93 13.65 -1.51
N ARG A 80 -2.89 13.72 -2.35
CA ARG A 80 -1.63 14.42 -2.09
C ARG A 80 -1.69 15.94 -2.29
N LEU A 81 -2.64 16.45 -3.06
CA LEU A 81 -2.71 17.88 -3.33
C LEU A 81 -3.19 18.67 -2.10
N LYS A 82 -2.52 19.79 -1.83
CA LYS A 82 -2.93 20.72 -0.74
C LYS A 82 -4.32 21.32 -1.01
N ARG A 83 -4.66 21.53 -2.28
CA ARG A 83 -5.94 22.12 -2.73
C ARG A 83 -7.13 21.16 -2.67
N THR A 84 -6.91 19.86 -2.42
CA THR A 84 -8.01 18.89 -2.33
C THR A 84 -8.77 19.14 -1.03
N SER A 85 -10.09 19.37 -1.16
CA SER A 85 -10.96 19.63 -0.02
C SER A 85 -11.10 18.40 0.88
N GLU A 86 -11.56 18.63 2.09
CA GLU A 86 -11.78 17.58 3.08
C GLU A 86 -12.88 16.61 2.64
N GLU A 87 -13.95 17.13 2.05
CA GLU A 87 -15.06 16.35 1.49
C GLU A 87 -14.58 15.44 0.37
N ARG A 88 -13.70 15.95 -0.50
CA ARG A 88 -13.12 15.15 -1.58
C ARG A 88 -12.19 14.08 -1.02
N ARG A 89 -11.34 14.38 -0.02
CA ARG A 89 -10.51 13.34 0.63
C ARG A 89 -11.37 12.25 1.27
N LYS A 90 -12.47 12.63 1.93
CA LYS A 90 -13.43 11.67 2.48
C LYS A 90 -14.04 10.81 1.39
N GLU A 91 -14.46 11.40 0.28
CA GLU A 91 -15.05 10.65 -0.84
C GLU A 91 -14.07 9.61 -1.40
N LEU A 92 -12.79 9.99 -1.57
CA LEU A 92 -11.74 9.08 -2.03
C LEU A 92 -11.47 7.96 -1.01
N TYR A 93 -11.45 8.29 0.27
CA TYR A 93 -11.31 7.32 1.38
C TYR A 93 -12.47 6.32 1.41
N ASP A 94 -13.72 6.82 1.40
CA ASP A 94 -14.92 5.98 1.41
C ASP A 94 -14.95 5.06 0.19
N LEU A 95 -14.57 5.60 -0.99
CA LEU A 95 -14.47 4.82 -2.22
C LEU A 95 -13.42 3.70 -2.08
N TYR A 96 -12.21 4.02 -1.61
CA TYR A 96 -11.15 3.04 -1.42
C TYR A 96 -11.60 1.87 -0.53
N LEU A 97 -12.17 2.17 0.64
CA LEU A 97 -12.65 1.14 1.56
C LEU A 97 -13.82 0.33 1.00
N SER A 98 -14.72 0.97 0.24
CA SER A 98 -15.83 0.28 -0.40
C SER A 98 -15.40 -0.66 -1.54
N ARG A 99 -14.18 -0.48 -2.06
CA ARG A 99 -13.65 -1.19 -3.24
C ARG A 99 -12.50 -2.14 -2.93
N MET A 100 -12.34 -2.55 -1.67
CA MET A 100 -11.30 -3.51 -1.29
C MET A 100 -11.51 -4.90 -1.93
N ASP A 101 -12.68 -5.17 -2.51
CA ASP A 101 -12.98 -6.35 -3.33
C ASP A 101 -12.16 -6.42 -4.63
N VAL A 102 -11.77 -5.26 -5.20
CA VAL A 102 -10.96 -5.18 -6.43
C VAL A 102 -9.51 -4.74 -6.20
N ILE A 103 -9.15 -4.41 -4.96
CA ILE A 103 -7.77 -4.11 -4.54
C ILE A 103 -7.13 -5.41 -4.05
N ASP A 104 -6.80 -6.25 -5.03
CA ASP A 104 -6.47 -7.68 -4.84
C ASP A 104 -4.98 -8.00 -4.96
N ASN A 105 -4.12 -6.98 -4.91
CA ASN A 105 -2.68 -7.15 -5.05
C ASN A 105 -1.90 -6.10 -4.26
N TRP A 106 -0.66 -6.45 -3.90
CA TRP A 106 0.18 -5.62 -3.04
C TRP A 106 0.48 -4.25 -3.65
N ASP A 107 0.65 -4.17 -4.97
CA ASP A 107 1.03 -2.91 -5.62
C ASP A 107 -0.13 -1.90 -5.67
N LEU A 108 -1.37 -2.38 -5.77
CA LEU A 108 -2.57 -1.55 -5.68
C LEU A 108 -2.72 -0.93 -4.28
N VAL A 109 -2.47 -1.74 -3.23
CA VAL A 109 -2.45 -1.26 -1.84
C VAL A 109 -1.35 -0.21 -1.64
N ASP A 110 -0.11 -0.54 -1.98
CA ASP A 110 1.06 0.31 -1.76
C ASP A 110 0.96 1.67 -2.46
N LEU A 111 0.34 1.67 -3.64
CA LEU A 111 0.14 2.86 -4.47
C LEU A 111 -0.74 3.91 -3.79
N ALA A 112 -1.83 3.48 -3.16
CA ALA A 112 -2.90 4.39 -2.73
C ALA A 112 -3.10 4.45 -1.21
N ALA A 113 -2.94 3.35 -0.47
CA ALA A 113 -3.24 3.30 0.96
C ALA A 113 -2.56 4.40 1.79
N PRO A 114 -1.25 4.72 1.60
CA PRO A 114 -0.61 5.77 2.40
C PRO A 114 -1.31 7.12 2.28
N TRP A 115 -1.70 7.52 1.07
CA TRP A 115 -2.22 8.86 0.84
C TRP A 115 -3.74 8.93 0.85
N VAL A 116 -4.43 7.92 0.33
CA VAL A 116 -5.89 7.89 0.30
C VAL A 116 -6.45 7.55 1.70
N VAL A 117 -5.88 6.55 2.36
CA VAL A 117 -6.32 6.11 3.70
C VAL A 117 -5.53 6.85 4.78
N GLY A 118 -4.21 6.74 4.76
CA GLY A 118 -3.34 7.31 5.80
C GLY A 118 -3.52 8.81 5.97
N ARG A 119 -3.40 9.61 4.90
CA ARG A 119 -3.57 11.06 5.01
C ARG A 119 -4.97 11.47 5.47
N TYR A 120 -6.02 10.81 4.97
CA TYR A 120 -7.38 11.14 5.42
C TYR A 120 -7.54 10.92 6.92
N LEU A 121 -6.87 9.92 7.49
CA LEU A 121 -6.90 9.59 8.91
C LEU A 121 -5.88 10.35 9.76
N GLU A 122 -5.18 11.36 9.22
CA GLU A 122 -4.14 12.12 9.93
C GLU A 122 -4.66 12.73 11.24
N ASP A 123 -5.85 13.32 11.19
CA ASP A 123 -6.52 14.05 12.26
C ASP A 123 -7.84 13.39 12.72
N LYS A 124 -7.98 12.08 12.48
CA LYS A 124 -9.21 11.31 12.76
C LYS A 124 -8.92 10.08 13.62
N PRO A 125 -9.95 9.49 14.26
CA PRO A 125 -9.81 8.18 14.89
C PRO A 125 -9.32 7.13 13.89
N ARG A 126 -8.38 6.27 14.33
CA ARG A 126 -7.67 5.30 13.48
C ARG A 126 -8.08 3.84 13.76
N ASP A 127 -9.17 3.63 14.50
CA ASP A 127 -9.69 2.29 14.88
C ASP A 127 -10.00 1.40 13.67
N VAL A 128 -10.31 2.01 12.52
CA VAL A 128 -10.49 1.28 11.26
C VAL A 128 -9.25 0.47 10.88
N LEU A 129 -8.04 0.91 11.25
CA LEU A 129 -6.81 0.18 10.97
C LEU A 129 -6.73 -1.13 11.78
N ASP A 130 -7.27 -1.15 13.01
CA ASP A 130 -7.41 -2.38 13.80
C ASP A 130 -8.39 -3.36 13.18
N VAL A 131 -9.52 -2.85 12.68
CA VAL A 131 -10.52 -3.66 11.99
C VAL A 131 -9.90 -4.30 10.76
N LEU A 132 -9.23 -3.50 9.92
CA LEU A 132 -8.54 -3.99 8.72
C LEU A 132 -7.44 -5.00 9.06
N ALA A 133 -6.64 -4.76 10.12
CA ALA A 133 -5.58 -5.68 10.56
C ALA A 133 -6.10 -7.04 11.06
N ARG A 134 -7.36 -7.14 11.46
CA ARG A 134 -7.99 -8.40 11.90
C ARG A 134 -8.78 -9.10 10.79
N SER A 135 -8.88 -8.51 9.61
CA SER A 135 -9.62 -9.09 8.49
C SER A 135 -9.03 -10.41 8.03
N ALA A 136 -9.87 -11.30 7.49
CA ALA A 136 -9.42 -12.51 6.80
C ALA A 136 -8.70 -12.19 5.47
N ASN A 137 -8.98 -11.02 4.87
CA ASN A 137 -8.39 -10.58 3.61
C ASN A 137 -6.97 -10.00 3.83
N PRO A 138 -5.92 -10.58 3.21
CA PRO A 138 -4.55 -10.08 3.38
C PRO A 138 -4.36 -8.66 2.83
N TRP A 139 -5.16 -8.22 1.87
CA TRP A 139 -5.04 -6.88 1.27
C TRP A 139 -5.61 -5.79 2.18
N GLU A 140 -6.63 -6.12 2.96
CA GLU A 140 -7.13 -5.26 4.03
C GLU A 140 -6.09 -5.11 5.14
N ARG A 141 -5.51 -6.22 5.60
CA ARG A 141 -4.42 -6.19 6.60
C ARG A 141 -3.21 -5.40 6.09
N ARG A 142 -2.84 -5.58 4.81
CA ARG A 142 -1.78 -4.79 4.17
C ARG A 142 -2.13 -3.30 4.09
N THR A 143 -3.40 -2.97 3.82
CA THR A 143 -3.90 -1.58 3.81
C THR A 143 -3.70 -0.93 5.16
N ALA A 144 -4.01 -1.62 6.27
CA ALA A 144 -3.80 -1.09 7.61
C ALA A 144 -2.33 -0.65 7.81
N VAL A 145 -1.40 -1.51 7.42
CA VAL A 145 0.05 -1.28 7.55
C VAL A 145 0.54 -0.16 6.63
N TYR A 146 0.10 -0.11 5.37
CA TYR A 146 0.55 0.93 4.44
C TYR A 146 -0.14 2.28 4.66
N ALA A 147 -1.35 2.31 5.24
CA ALA A 147 -1.93 3.55 5.73
C ALA A 147 -1.03 4.16 6.83
N SER A 148 -0.53 3.33 7.76
CA SER A 148 0.34 3.80 8.86
C SER A 148 1.71 4.29 8.38
N LEU A 149 2.12 3.96 7.16
CA LEU A 149 3.32 4.51 6.53
C LEU A 149 3.22 6.04 6.36
N TYR A 150 2.02 6.61 6.20
CA TYR A 150 1.85 8.07 6.17
C TYR A 150 2.22 8.70 7.50
N PHE A 151 1.65 8.22 8.61
CA PHE A 151 1.96 8.70 9.97
C PHE A 151 3.45 8.53 10.26
N THR A 152 4.00 7.36 9.91
CA THR A 152 5.42 7.05 10.07
C THR A 152 6.27 8.11 9.38
N ARG A 153 5.94 8.49 8.14
CA ARG A 153 6.66 9.52 7.37
C ARG A 153 6.60 10.91 8.03
N ILE A 154 5.50 11.27 8.69
CA ILE A 154 5.38 12.55 9.42
C ILE A 154 5.89 12.49 10.86
N GLY A 155 6.37 11.33 11.33
CA GLY A 155 7.04 11.16 12.62
C GLY A 155 6.22 10.43 13.68
N ASP A 156 4.94 10.20 13.42
CA ASP A 156 4.07 9.42 14.30
C ASP A 156 4.23 7.92 13.97
N THR A 157 4.84 7.18 14.89
CA THR A 157 5.17 5.76 14.69
C THR A 157 4.32 4.82 15.53
N ASP A 158 3.35 5.34 16.31
CA ASP A 158 2.61 4.54 17.28
C ASP A 158 1.78 3.44 16.60
N ASP A 159 1.09 3.79 15.52
CA ASP A 159 0.24 2.85 14.79
C ASP A 159 1.03 1.66 14.23
N ILE A 160 2.22 1.86 13.67
CA ILE A 160 2.95 0.74 13.07
C ILE A 160 3.42 -0.25 14.14
N TYR A 161 3.87 0.20 15.32
CA TYR A 161 4.26 -0.72 16.37
C TYR A 161 3.05 -1.51 16.90
N ARG A 162 1.91 -0.82 17.12
CA ARG A 162 0.65 -1.46 17.52
C ARG A 162 0.16 -2.48 16.49
N LEU A 163 0.14 -2.11 15.21
CA LEU A 163 -0.26 -3.00 14.10
C LEU A 163 0.71 -4.18 13.94
N ALA A 164 2.01 -3.96 14.15
CA ALA A 164 3.01 -5.02 14.09
C ALA A 164 2.82 -6.07 15.19
N GLU A 165 2.37 -5.69 16.38
CA GLU A 165 2.02 -6.64 17.44
C GLU A 165 0.80 -7.49 17.05
N LEU A 166 -0.24 -6.88 16.48
CA LEU A 166 -1.44 -7.59 16.01
C LEU A 166 -1.13 -8.57 14.87
N LEU A 167 -0.23 -8.18 13.98
CA LEU A 167 0.13 -8.93 12.77
C LEU A 167 1.39 -9.77 12.94
N ILE A 168 1.90 -9.91 14.17
CA ILE A 168 3.23 -10.50 14.43
C ILE A 168 3.37 -11.90 13.84
N ALA A 169 2.28 -12.68 13.84
CA ALA A 169 2.22 -14.04 13.33
C ALA A 169 1.35 -14.16 12.06
N ASP A 170 1.20 -13.08 11.28
CA ASP A 170 0.40 -13.11 10.05
C ASP A 170 0.88 -14.21 9.10
N PRO A 171 0.01 -15.09 8.58
CA PRO A 171 0.43 -16.20 7.73
C PRO A 171 0.84 -15.76 6.30
N HIS A 172 0.46 -14.55 5.88
CA HIS A 172 0.62 -14.10 4.50
C HIS A 172 1.96 -13.37 4.29
N ASP A 173 2.85 -13.95 3.49
CA ASP A 173 4.22 -13.43 3.25
C ASP A 173 4.23 -11.95 2.81
N LEU A 174 3.29 -11.53 1.96
CA LEU A 174 3.24 -10.13 1.55
C LEU A 174 2.80 -9.20 2.68
N VAL A 175 1.95 -9.63 3.62
CA VAL A 175 1.62 -8.81 4.80
C VAL A 175 2.83 -8.71 5.72
N GLN A 176 3.55 -9.82 5.94
CA GLN A 176 4.81 -9.83 6.69
C GLN A 176 5.84 -8.86 6.11
N LYS A 177 5.98 -8.80 4.77
CA LYS A 177 6.83 -7.81 4.09
C LYS A 177 6.39 -6.38 4.37
N ALA A 178 5.09 -6.10 4.37
CA ALA A 178 4.57 -4.77 4.68
C ALA A 178 4.96 -4.35 6.10
N VAL A 179 4.68 -5.20 7.09
CA VAL A 179 4.97 -4.92 8.51
C VAL A 179 6.45 -4.65 8.69
N GLY A 180 7.31 -5.54 8.16
CA GLY A 180 8.75 -5.36 8.24
C GLY A 180 9.24 -4.08 7.53
N ALA A 181 8.69 -3.77 6.35
CA ALA A 181 9.08 -2.57 5.60
C ALA A 181 8.70 -1.28 6.32
N VAL A 182 7.50 -1.19 6.92
CA VAL A 182 7.08 0.03 7.63
C VAL A 182 7.77 0.13 9.00
N LEU A 183 8.01 -0.98 9.71
CA LEU A 183 8.88 -0.99 10.90
C LEU A 183 10.30 -0.50 10.59
N ARG A 184 10.85 -0.86 9.41
CA ARG A 184 12.14 -0.34 8.94
C ARG A 184 12.12 1.17 8.80
N GLU A 185 11.07 1.73 8.20
CA GLU A 185 10.93 3.19 8.07
C GLU A 185 10.73 3.89 9.43
N ALA A 186 10.01 3.26 10.37
CA ALA A 186 9.89 3.77 11.73
C ALA A 186 11.23 3.74 12.49
N GLY A 187 11.99 2.65 12.37
CA GLY A 187 13.30 2.52 13.01
C GLY A 187 14.37 3.47 12.47
N ARG A 188 14.25 3.92 11.22
CA ARG A 188 15.10 5.01 10.69
C ARG A 188 14.86 6.35 11.40
N LYS A 189 13.68 6.54 11.98
CA LYS A 189 13.32 7.76 12.73
C LYS A 189 13.59 7.61 14.22
N ASP A 190 13.29 6.43 14.77
CA ASP A 190 13.51 6.09 16.17
C ASP A 190 14.07 4.67 16.29
N ARG A 191 15.40 4.59 16.20
CA ARG A 191 16.13 3.32 16.29
C ARG A 191 16.02 2.68 17.67
N PRO A 192 16.18 3.40 18.80
CA PRO A 192 15.99 2.82 20.13
C PRO A 192 14.64 2.12 20.30
N ARG A 193 13.54 2.73 19.81
CA ARG A 193 12.21 2.12 19.87
C ARG A 193 12.11 0.85 19.02
N LEU A 194 12.70 0.84 17.82
CA LEU A 194 12.74 -0.37 17.00
C LEU A 194 13.51 -1.50 17.71
N LEU A 195 14.69 -1.20 18.27
CA LEU A 195 15.48 -2.22 18.98
C LEU A 195 14.71 -2.78 20.18
N ALA A 196 14.05 -1.92 20.97
CA ALA A 196 13.20 -2.34 22.08
C ALA A 196 12.03 -3.23 21.62
N PHE A 197 11.43 -2.93 20.47
CA PHE A 197 10.41 -3.79 19.86
C PHE A 197 10.99 -5.15 19.44
N LEU A 198 12.12 -5.15 18.72
CA LEU A 198 12.77 -6.38 18.27
C LEU A 198 13.24 -7.25 19.45
N ASP A 199 13.72 -6.65 20.53
CA ASP A 199 14.13 -7.38 21.73
C ASP A 199 12.98 -8.17 22.36
N ARG A 200 11.75 -7.64 22.30
CA ARG A 200 10.55 -8.32 22.78
C ARG A 200 9.99 -9.33 21.80
N HIS A 201 10.01 -9.03 20.49
CA HIS A 201 9.19 -9.75 19.52
C HIS A 201 9.95 -10.56 18.47
N ALA A 202 11.27 -10.34 18.26
CA ALA A 202 12.01 -10.95 17.16
C ALA A 202 11.97 -12.49 17.15
N ALA A 203 11.86 -13.12 18.32
CA ALA A 203 11.74 -14.58 18.43
C ALA A 203 10.45 -15.14 17.82
N ALA A 204 9.36 -14.37 17.85
CA ALA A 204 8.06 -14.74 17.29
C ALA A 204 7.84 -14.24 15.86
N MET A 205 8.65 -13.28 15.39
CA MET A 205 8.52 -12.73 14.04
C MET A 205 8.83 -13.76 12.95
N PRO A 206 7.99 -13.86 11.91
CA PRO A 206 8.32 -14.60 10.70
C PRO A 206 9.62 -14.11 10.08
N ARG A 207 10.37 -15.03 9.46
CA ARG A 207 11.66 -14.74 8.81
C ARG A 207 11.57 -13.53 7.87
N THR A 208 10.52 -13.46 7.07
CA THR A 208 10.32 -12.37 6.10
C THR A 208 10.17 -11.03 6.81
N MET A 209 9.26 -10.94 7.79
CA MET A 209 9.02 -9.70 8.54
C MET A 209 10.29 -9.20 9.22
N LEU A 210 10.99 -10.08 9.94
CA LEU A 210 12.21 -9.73 10.65
C LEU A 210 13.29 -9.23 9.66
N SER A 211 13.47 -9.93 8.53
CA SER A 211 14.49 -9.59 7.54
C SER A 211 14.30 -8.18 6.97
N TYR A 212 13.06 -7.78 6.71
CA TYR A 212 12.74 -6.42 6.24
C TYR A 212 12.95 -5.39 7.34
N ALA A 213 12.50 -5.66 8.57
CA ALA A 213 12.62 -4.72 9.69
C ALA A 213 14.09 -4.36 10.00
N ILE A 214 14.99 -5.34 9.93
CA ILE A 214 16.41 -5.17 10.27
C ILE A 214 17.30 -4.79 9.08
N GLU A 215 16.76 -4.58 7.87
CA GLU A 215 17.55 -4.42 6.64
C GLU A 215 18.56 -3.26 6.73
N HIS A 216 18.24 -2.21 7.48
CA HIS A 216 19.06 -1.02 7.67
C HIS A 216 20.03 -1.09 8.87
N LEU A 217 19.98 -2.16 9.67
CA LEU A 217 20.87 -2.36 10.82
C LEU A 217 22.28 -2.83 10.39
N THR A 218 23.23 -2.83 11.32
CA THR A 218 24.59 -3.35 11.08
C THR A 218 24.57 -4.87 10.89
N ALA A 219 25.67 -5.43 10.37
CA ALA A 219 25.79 -6.87 10.20
C ALA A 219 25.65 -7.63 11.53
N ASP A 220 26.24 -7.10 12.62
CA ASP A 220 26.24 -7.73 13.93
C ASP A 220 24.87 -7.70 14.60
N GLU A 221 24.15 -6.57 14.51
CA GLU A 221 22.77 -6.47 14.99
C GLU A 221 21.85 -7.41 14.21
N LYS A 222 22.01 -7.48 12.88
CA LYS A 222 21.25 -8.41 12.04
C LYS A 222 21.50 -9.85 12.46
N ALA A 223 22.76 -10.23 12.69
CA ALA A 223 23.13 -11.56 13.14
C ALA A 223 22.50 -11.88 14.51
N THR A 224 22.57 -10.93 15.45
CA THR A 224 21.98 -11.04 16.79
C THR A 224 20.48 -11.32 16.72
N TYR A 225 19.71 -10.50 16.00
CA TYR A 225 18.26 -10.71 15.91
C TYR A 225 17.87 -11.96 15.12
N ARG A 226 18.63 -12.31 14.07
CA ARG A 226 18.40 -13.56 13.33
C ARG A 226 18.61 -14.79 14.20
N ALA A 227 19.57 -14.75 15.13
CA ALA A 227 19.84 -15.85 16.07
C ALA A 227 18.77 -15.99 17.17
N LYS A 228 18.03 -14.91 17.50
CA LYS A 228 16.91 -14.97 18.44
C LYS A 228 15.69 -15.73 17.90
N ARG A 229 15.55 -15.85 16.57
CA ARG A 229 14.44 -16.57 15.95
C ARG A 229 14.63 -18.07 16.15
N ARG A 230 13.69 -18.71 16.85
CA ARG A 230 13.67 -20.17 17.02
C ARG A 230 13.24 -20.85 15.72
#